data_AF-A0A8H3J814-F1
#
_entry.id   AF-A0A8H3J814-F1
#
_cell.length_a   1.000
_cell.length_b   1.000
_cell.length_c   1.000
_cell.angle_alpha   90.00
_cell.angle_beta   90.00
_cell.angle_gamma   90.00
#
_symmetry.space_group_name_H-M   'P 1'
#
loop_
_entity.id
_entity.type
_entity.pdbx_description
1 polymer ?
#
loop_
_entity_poly.entity_id
_entity_poly.type
_entity_poly.pdbx_seq_one_letter_code
_entity_poly.pdbx_strand_id
1 'polypeptide(L)'
;MSLAVQAAEIDTGYALVEASLGLEHLAASFVSDASQFFDACQKWNIWPRLESLALTSNVLKSQQQSVYINDLLETVALVAMKMPRLKSMELWNGRAGFAGVFQYQILESDGTAMITWRGTWDLPLEPRVLKAWQAVASERVGCELQVVTEILDANIFITSHGDAIRYLRLLNTVVHPVSLWQIQEETAY
;
A
#
# COMPACT_ATOMS: atom_id res chain seq x y z
N MET A 1 -5.95 -27.58 10.19
CA MET A 1 -6.23 -26.53 9.18
C MET A 1 -4.93 -25.87 8.75
N SER A 2 -3.91 -26.66 8.37
CA SER A 2 -2.51 -26.30 8.66
C SER A 2 -1.48 -26.48 7.54
N LEU A 3 -1.85 -26.66 6.27
CA LEU A 3 -0.87 -26.68 5.16
C LEU A 3 -1.51 -26.24 3.83
N ALA A 4 -2.74 -26.69 3.56
CA ALA A 4 -3.46 -26.37 2.32
C ALA A 4 -3.84 -24.88 2.18
N VAL A 5 -4.17 -24.21 3.29
CA VAL A 5 -4.48 -22.76 3.29
C VAL A 5 -3.24 -21.95 2.95
N GLN A 6 -2.09 -22.29 3.55
CA GLN A 6 -0.83 -21.61 3.31
C GLN A 6 -0.28 -21.86 1.89
N ALA A 7 -0.50 -23.05 1.33
CA ALA A 7 -0.16 -23.33 -0.07
C ALA A 7 -1.01 -22.52 -1.07
N ALA A 8 -2.32 -22.40 -0.86
CA ALA A 8 -3.20 -21.59 -1.71
C ALA A 8 -2.90 -20.08 -1.59
N GLU A 9 -2.54 -19.61 -0.39
CA GLU A 9 -2.09 -18.25 -0.14
C GLU A 9 -0.76 -17.93 -0.84
N ILE A 10 0.21 -18.84 -0.79
CA ILE A 10 1.49 -18.71 -1.51
C ILE A 10 1.26 -18.65 -3.03
N ASP A 11 0.40 -19.51 -3.56
CA ASP A 11 0.07 -19.57 -5.00
C ASP A 11 -0.54 -18.26 -5.51
N THR A 12 -1.35 -17.61 -4.66
CA THR A 12 -2.02 -16.34 -5.01
C THR A 12 -1.02 -15.18 -5.15
N GLY A 13 -0.02 -15.10 -4.26
CA GLY A 13 1.04 -14.08 -4.34
C GLY A 13 1.89 -14.21 -5.60
N TYR A 14 2.30 -15.44 -5.95
CA TYR A 14 3.07 -15.71 -7.18
C TYR A 14 2.26 -15.39 -8.45
N ALA A 15 1.01 -15.84 -8.52
CA ALA A 15 0.14 -15.55 -9.67
C ALA A 15 -0.05 -14.04 -9.87
N LEU A 16 -0.20 -13.28 -8.76
CA LEU A 16 -0.33 -11.83 -8.82
C LEU A 16 0.97 -11.15 -9.30
N VAL A 17 2.14 -11.61 -8.84
CA VAL A 17 3.44 -11.14 -9.34
C VAL A 17 3.56 -11.38 -10.83
N GLU A 18 3.31 -12.61 -11.32
CA GLU A 18 3.42 -12.93 -12.75
C GLU A 18 2.47 -12.09 -13.61
N ALA A 19 1.21 -11.97 -13.19
CA ALA A 19 0.21 -11.15 -13.90
C ALA A 19 0.60 -9.66 -13.96
N SER A 20 1.33 -9.17 -12.95
CA SER A 20 1.67 -7.75 -12.83
C SER A 20 2.86 -7.28 -13.65
N LEU A 21 3.76 -8.18 -14.09
CA LEU A 21 5.02 -7.82 -14.77
C LEU A 21 4.84 -6.97 -16.03
N GLY A 22 3.71 -7.13 -16.73
CA GLY A 22 3.39 -6.41 -17.96
C GLY A 22 2.46 -5.20 -17.80
N LEU A 23 1.98 -4.92 -16.58
CA LEU A 23 0.95 -3.91 -16.34
C LEU A 23 1.54 -2.52 -16.10
N GLU A 24 0.75 -1.50 -16.42
CA GLU A 24 1.00 -0.11 -16.02
C GLU A 24 0.33 0.22 -14.68
N HIS A 25 -0.81 -0.40 -14.39
CA HIS A 25 -1.56 -0.16 -13.17
C HIS A 25 -1.98 -1.51 -12.56
N LEU A 26 -1.71 -1.67 -11.26
CA LEU A 26 -2.20 -2.80 -10.48
C LEU A 26 -2.91 -2.28 -9.23
N ALA A 27 -4.19 -2.61 -9.11
CA ALA A 27 -4.93 -2.46 -7.86
C ALA A 27 -5.53 -3.83 -7.49
N ALA A 28 -5.14 -4.36 -6.34
CA ALA A 28 -5.63 -5.64 -5.84
C ALA A 28 -6.03 -5.50 -4.37
N SER A 29 -7.35 -5.35 -4.15
CA SER A 29 -7.95 -5.22 -2.83
C SER A 29 -8.47 -6.57 -2.36
N PHE A 30 -8.04 -7.02 -1.19
CA PHE A 30 -8.48 -8.28 -0.57
C PHE A 30 -8.23 -9.57 -1.40
N VAL A 31 -7.49 -9.49 -2.51
CA VAL A 31 -7.14 -10.65 -3.36
C VAL A 31 -5.94 -11.41 -2.79
N SER A 32 -4.91 -10.68 -2.38
CA SER A 32 -3.68 -11.19 -1.75
C SER A 32 -3.25 -10.21 -0.68
N ASP A 33 -2.65 -10.69 0.40
CA ASP A 33 -1.97 -9.79 1.33
C ASP A 33 -0.74 -9.18 0.64
N ALA A 34 -0.50 -7.89 0.85
CA ALA A 34 0.68 -7.22 0.33
C ALA A 34 1.97 -7.97 0.67
N SER A 35 2.09 -8.49 1.89
CA SER A 35 3.29 -9.21 2.32
C SER A 35 3.52 -10.45 1.44
N GLN A 36 2.47 -11.18 1.08
CA GLN A 36 2.57 -12.33 0.17
C GLN A 36 3.03 -11.93 -1.24
N PHE A 37 2.54 -10.80 -1.75
CA PHE A 37 3.00 -10.27 -3.04
C PHE A 37 4.49 -9.91 -2.99
N PHE A 38 4.93 -9.20 -1.96
CA PHE A 38 6.33 -8.78 -1.83
C PHE A 38 7.27 -9.95 -1.50
N ASP A 39 6.83 -10.93 -0.72
CA ASP A 39 7.59 -12.16 -0.44
C ASP A 39 7.75 -13.04 -1.68
N ALA A 40 6.77 -13.03 -2.59
CA ALA A 40 6.83 -13.75 -3.87
C ALA A 40 7.73 -13.04 -4.92
N CYS A 41 8.13 -11.79 -4.68
CA CYS A 41 9.01 -11.05 -5.60
C CYS A 41 10.42 -11.66 -5.63
N GLN A 42 10.74 -12.36 -6.71
CA GLN A 42 12.06 -12.94 -6.96
C GLN A 42 13.08 -11.86 -7.38
N LYS A 43 14.37 -12.20 -7.32
CA LYS A 43 15.46 -11.26 -7.63
C LYS A 43 15.37 -10.69 -9.05
N TRP A 44 14.96 -11.49 -10.02
CA TRP A 44 14.88 -11.13 -11.44
C TRP A 44 13.56 -10.47 -11.87
N ASN A 45 12.55 -10.36 -11.00
CA ASN A 45 11.34 -9.64 -11.36
C ASN A 45 11.63 -8.15 -11.51
N ILE A 46 11.28 -7.59 -12.67
CA ILE A 46 11.35 -6.17 -12.99
C ILE A 46 10.00 -5.80 -13.58
N TRP A 47 9.46 -4.65 -13.17
CA TRP A 47 8.21 -4.10 -13.68
C TRP A 47 8.50 -2.89 -14.57
N PRO A 48 8.87 -3.11 -15.84
CA PRO A 48 9.35 -2.03 -16.71
C PRO A 48 8.29 -0.96 -17.00
N ARG A 49 7.01 -1.28 -16.76
CA ARG A 49 5.86 -0.44 -17.12
C ARG A 49 5.03 0.02 -15.94
N LEU A 50 5.17 -0.60 -14.77
CA LEU A 50 4.26 -0.33 -13.65
C LEU A 50 4.44 1.10 -13.15
N GLU A 51 3.38 1.89 -13.28
CA GLU A 51 3.27 3.28 -12.87
C GLU A 51 2.49 3.42 -11.57
N SER A 52 1.49 2.56 -11.33
CA SER A 52 0.77 2.55 -10.05
C SER A 52 0.54 1.16 -9.46
N LEU A 53 0.66 1.09 -8.13
CA LEU A 53 0.42 -0.12 -7.35
C LEU A 53 -0.44 0.19 -6.11
N ALA A 54 -1.53 -0.55 -5.91
CA ALA A 54 -2.36 -0.45 -4.72
C ALA A 54 -2.72 -1.84 -4.19
N LEU A 55 -2.34 -2.13 -2.95
CA LEU A 55 -2.54 -3.44 -2.32
C LEU A 55 -3.13 -3.30 -0.91
N THR A 56 -3.91 -4.29 -0.48
CA THR A 56 -4.34 -4.42 0.92
C THR A 56 -3.26 -5.11 1.76
N SER A 57 -3.03 -4.65 2.99
CA SER A 57 -2.09 -5.30 3.92
C SER A 57 -2.66 -5.51 5.33
N ASN A 58 -2.73 -6.76 5.78
CA ASN A 58 -3.21 -7.14 7.12
C ASN A 58 -2.24 -6.76 8.26
N VAL A 59 -1.03 -6.32 7.91
CA VAL A 59 -0.05 -5.77 8.86
C VAL A 59 -0.42 -4.33 9.28
N LEU A 60 -1.17 -3.60 8.45
CA LEU A 60 -1.62 -2.24 8.73
C LEU A 60 -2.89 -2.24 9.60
N LYS A 61 -2.83 -2.77 10.82
CA LYS A 61 -4.01 -2.81 11.72
C LYS A 61 -3.90 -2.02 13.01
N SER A 62 -2.69 -1.79 13.53
CA SER A 62 -2.53 -1.05 14.77
C SER A 62 -1.10 -0.59 15.03
N GLN A 63 -0.94 0.35 15.97
CA GLN A 63 0.36 0.86 16.41
C GLN A 63 1.25 -0.23 17.01
N GLN A 64 0.69 -1.27 17.64
CA GLN A 64 1.45 -2.40 18.19
C GLN A 64 2.18 -3.20 17.10
N GLN A 65 1.81 -3.00 15.83
CA GLN A 65 2.47 -3.63 14.69
C GLN A 65 3.57 -2.77 14.07
N SER A 66 3.93 -1.63 14.67
CA SER A 66 4.88 -0.66 14.10
C SER A 66 6.17 -1.30 13.57
N VAL A 67 6.75 -2.27 14.30
CA VAL A 67 7.96 -2.99 13.86
C VAL A 67 7.69 -3.74 12.54
N TYR A 68 6.63 -4.54 12.48
CA TYR A 68 6.25 -5.29 11.28
C TYR A 68 5.83 -4.39 10.12
N ILE A 69 5.17 -3.26 10.42
CA ILE A 69 4.81 -2.27 9.40
C ILE A 69 6.11 -1.68 8.81
N ASN A 70 7.06 -1.27 9.63
CA ASN A 70 8.33 -0.73 9.15
C ASN A 70 9.16 -1.78 8.38
N ASP A 71 9.17 -3.04 8.80
CA ASP A 71 9.82 -4.14 8.07
C ASP A 71 9.21 -4.36 6.67
N LEU A 72 7.86 -4.32 6.60
CA LEU A 72 7.14 -4.40 5.34
C LEU A 72 7.49 -3.19 4.46
N LEU A 73 7.43 -1.97 4.99
CA LEU A 73 7.68 -0.74 4.22
C LEU A 73 9.11 -0.65 3.69
N GLU A 74 10.09 -1.18 4.41
CA GLU A 74 11.47 -1.32 3.92
C GLU A 74 11.55 -2.34 2.78
N THR A 75 10.93 -3.51 2.94
CA THR A 75 10.87 -4.56 1.92
C THR A 75 10.21 -4.04 0.63
N VAL A 76 9.12 -3.31 0.78
CA VAL A 76 8.37 -2.70 -0.31
C VAL A 76 9.24 -1.70 -1.08
N ALA A 77 10.01 -0.86 -0.39
CA ALA A 77 10.94 0.08 -1.02
C ALA A 77 11.99 -0.64 -1.88
N LEU A 78 12.54 -1.77 -1.39
CA LEU A 78 13.50 -2.57 -2.15
C LEU A 78 12.89 -3.15 -3.43
N VAL A 79 11.61 -3.52 -3.43
CA VAL A 79 10.91 -3.98 -4.63
C VAL A 79 10.56 -2.80 -5.54
N ALA A 80 10.15 -1.65 -5.00
CA ALA A 80 9.85 -0.43 -5.75
C ALA A 80 11.06 0.06 -6.59
N MET A 81 12.28 -0.20 -6.14
CA MET A 81 13.51 0.06 -6.93
C MET A 81 13.48 -0.65 -8.29
N LYS A 82 12.80 -1.80 -8.40
CA LYS A 82 12.64 -2.59 -9.63
C LYS A 82 11.45 -2.16 -10.50
N MET A 83 10.81 -1.05 -10.15
CA MET A 83 9.67 -0.46 -10.85
C MET A 83 10.08 0.91 -11.40
N PRO A 84 10.84 0.98 -12.52
CA PRO A 84 11.44 2.23 -13.02
C PRO A 84 10.45 3.35 -13.37
N ARG A 85 9.19 3.02 -13.63
CA ARG A 85 8.14 3.99 -13.99
C ARG A 85 7.16 4.29 -12.86
N LEU A 86 7.41 3.78 -11.66
CA LEU A 86 6.49 3.94 -10.53
C LEU A 86 6.29 5.43 -10.20
N LYS A 87 5.04 5.87 -10.28
CA LYS A 87 4.59 7.23 -9.93
C LYS A 87 3.79 7.25 -8.65
N SER A 88 3.02 6.19 -8.37
CA SER A 88 2.28 6.06 -7.12
C SER A 88 2.30 4.63 -6.58
N MET A 89 2.35 4.50 -5.27
CA MET A 89 2.17 3.23 -4.58
C MET A 89 1.37 3.45 -3.31
N GLU A 90 0.46 2.55 -2.99
CA GLU A 90 -0.24 2.56 -1.71
C GLU A 90 -0.45 1.17 -1.13
N LEU A 91 -0.23 1.08 0.18
CA LEU A 91 -0.58 -0.09 1.00
C LEU A 91 -1.59 0.38 2.02
N TRP A 92 -2.75 -0.26 2.03
CA TRP A 92 -3.84 0.20 2.89
C TRP A 92 -4.54 -0.95 3.59
N ASN A 93 -5.21 -0.62 4.70
CA ASN A 93 -6.18 -1.50 5.32
C ASN A 93 -7.12 -0.67 6.19
N GLY A 94 -8.32 -1.18 6.42
CA GLY A 94 -9.21 -0.61 7.40
C GLY A 94 -10.54 -1.34 7.49
N ARG A 95 -11.06 -1.42 8.70
CA ARG A 95 -12.34 -2.01 9.08
C ARG A 95 -12.78 -1.39 10.40
N ALA A 96 -13.90 -1.85 10.96
CA ALA A 96 -14.40 -1.39 12.25
C ALA A 96 -13.27 -1.16 13.28
N GLY A 97 -13.08 0.09 13.68
CA GLY A 97 -12.13 0.53 14.71
C GLY A 97 -10.75 0.99 14.22
N PHE A 98 -10.35 0.74 12.97
CA PHE A 98 -9.04 1.20 12.48
C PHE A 98 -9.00 1.42 10.96
N ALA A 99 -8.15 2.35 10.53
CA ALA A 99 -7.79 2.50 9.13
C ALA A 99 -6.38 3.10 9.02
N GLY A 100 -5.59 2.62 8.07
CA GLY A 100 -4.25 3.13 7.80
C GLY A 100 -3.87 2.96 6.33
N VAL A 101 -3.17 3.93 5.78
CA VAL A 101 -2.55 3.87 4.47
C VAL A 101 -1.13 4.43 4.52
N PHE A 102 -0.21 3.70 3.90
CA PHE A 102 1.07 4.22 3.47
C PHE A 102 0.99 4.54 1.98
N GLN A 103 1.43 5.72 1.59
CA GLN A 103 1.44 6.18 0.20
C GLN A 103 2.85 6.64 -0.19
N TYR A 104 3.25 6.33 -1.41
CA TYR A 104 4.34 6.96 -2.13
C TYR A 104 3.75 7.61 -3.38
N GLN A 105 4.19 8.82 -3.70
CA GLN A 105 3.83 9.48 -4.95
C GLN A 105 4.91 10.43 -5.45
N ILE A 106 4.95 10.60 -6.77
CA ILE A 106 5.65 11.70 -7.43
C ILE A 106 4.60 12.76 -7.76
N LEU A 107 4.73 13.95 -7.17
CA LEU A 107 3.82 15.07 -7.40
C LEU A 107 4.01 15.61 -8.83
N GLU A 108 2.94 15.66 -9.60
CA GLU A 108 2.99 16.16 -10.99
C GLU A 108 3.33 17.66 -11.07
N SER A 109 3.09 18.41 -9.99
CA SER A 109 3.31 19.85 -9.93
C SER A 109 4.77 20.25 -10.11
N ASP A 110 5.69 19.49 -9.51
CA ASP A 110 7.10 19.85 -9.37
C ASP A 110 8.05 18.63 -9.44
N GLY A 111 7.52 17.43 -9.62
CA GLY A 111 8.30 16.19 -9.65
C GLY A 111 8.81 15.75 -8.28
N THR A 112 8.29 16.32 -7.19
CA THR A 112 8.72 15.96 -5.83
C THR A 112 8.23 14.57 -5.46
N ALA A 113 9.14 13.72 -4.95
CA ALA A 113 8.77 12.45 -4.36
C ALA A 113 8.32 12.65 -2.90
N MET A 114 7.20 12.04 -2.53
CA MET A 114 6.62 12.14 -1.21
C MET A 114 6.16 10.77 -0.71
N ILE A 115 6.43 10.49 0.56
CA ILE A 115 5.76 9.41 1.30
C ILE A 115 4.81 9.99 2.33
N THR A 116 3.68 9.32 2.53
CA THR A 116 2.65 9.74 3.48
C THR A 116 2.18 8.54 4.31
N TRP A 117 2.19 8.69 5.64
CA TRP A 117 1.38 7.85 6.52
C TRP A 117 0.09 8.59 6.85
N ARG A 118 -1.05 7.95 6.65
CA ARG A 118 -2.35 8.47 7.07
C ARG A 118 -3.16 7.40 7.76
N GLY A 119 -3.68 7.65 8.96
CA GLY A 119 -4.48 6.64 9.65
C GLY A 119 -5.10 7.07 10.97
N THR A 120 -5.80 6.14 11.62
CA THR A 120 -6.42 6.33 12.94
C THR A 120 -5.41 6.21 14.09
N TRP A 121 -4.13 5.90 13.80
CA TRP A 121 -3.04 5.88 14.77
C TRP A 121 -1.78 6.45 14.16
N ASP A 122 -0.88 6.91 15.02
CA ASP A 122 0.43 7.41 14.62
C ASP A 122 1.41 6.26 14.36
N LEU A 123 2.15 6.38 13.26
CA LEU A 123 3.20 5.45 12.85
C LEU A 123 4.49 6.23 12.64
N PRO A 124 5.39 6.22 13.64
CA PRO A 124 6.75 6.72 13.43
C PRO A 124 7.47 5.84 12.40
N LEU A 125 7.77 6.42 11.23
CA LEU A 125 8.57 5.76 10.21
C LEU A 125 10.02 5.72 10.65
N GLU A 126 10.58 4.52 10.68
CA GLU A 126 11.93 4.31 11.16
C GLU A 126 12.98 4.82 10.15
N PRO A 127 14.18 5.21 10.60
CA PRO A 127 15.23 5.72 9.72
C PRO A 127 15.58 4.77 8.55
N ARG A 128 15.46 3.45 8.76
CA ARG A 128 15.69 2.45 7.69
C ARG A 128 14.66 2.56 6.56
N VAL A 129 13.40 2.78 6.90
CA VAL A 129 12.31 2.99 5.93
C VAL A 129 12.53 4.30 5.18
N LEU A 130 12.81 5.39 5.91
CA LEU A 130 13.09 6.70 5.30
C LEU A 130 14.26 6.63 4.32
N LYS A 131 15.35 5.95 4.70
CA LYS A 131 16.52 5.76 3.84
C LYS A 131 16.19 4.93 2.59
N ALA A 132 15.42 3.85 2.75
CA ALA A 132 15.04 3.00 1.63
C ALA A 132 14.16 3.75 0.61
N TRP A 133 13.17 4.50 1.08
CA TRP A 133 12.32 5.32 0.22
C TRP A 133 13.04 6.53 -0.38
N GLN A 134 14.03 7.10 0.33
CA GLN A 134 14.88 8.13 -0.23
C GLN A 134 15.68 7.60 -1.42
N ALA A 135 16.17 6.35 -1.36
CA ALA A 135 16.84 5.73 -2.50
C ALA A 135 15.88 5.57 -3.70
N VAL A 136 14.63 5.16 -3.46
CA VAL A 136 13.59 5.11 -4.50
C VAL A 136 13.38 6.48 -5.13
N ALA A 137 13.24 7.54 -4.33
CA ALA A 137 13.08 8.90 -4.83
C ALA A 137 14.30 9.36 -5.66
N SER A 138 15.51 9.14 -5.15
CA SER A 138 16.75 9.56 -5.83
C SER A 138 16.92 8.92 -7.20
N GLU A 139 16.55 7.65 -7.36
CA GLU A 139 16.59 6.96 -8.66
C GLU A 139 15.55 7.44 -9.67
N ARG A 140 14.48 8.09 -9.23
CA ARG A 140 13.35 8.48 -10.09
C ARG A 140 13.40 9.95 -10.47
N VAL A 141 13.64 10.81 -9.49
CA VAL A 141 13.50 12.25 -9.62
C VAL A 141 14.75 13.02 -9.16
N GLY A 142 15.72 12.34 -8.53
CA GLY A 142 16.96 12.96 -8.08
C GLY A 142 16.80 14.01 -6.99
N CYS A 143 15.65 14.02 -6.28
CA CYS A 143 15.32 15.01 -5.28
C CYS A 143 15.19 14.41 -3.85
N GLU A 144 15.07 15.30 -2.87
CA GLU A 144 14.80 14.92 -1.48
C GLU A 144 13.39 14.37 -1.33
N LEU A 145 13.25 13.33 -0.53
CA LEU A 145 11.97 12.72 -0.20
C LEU A 145 11.24 13.54 0.85
N GLN A 146 10.04 14.00 0.53
CA GLN A 146 9.15 14.59 1.53
C GLN A 146 8.44 13.51 2.34
N VAL A 147 8.30 13.73 3.64
CA VAL A 147 7.67 12.80 4.58
C VAL A 147 6.52 13.51 5.28
N VAL A 148 5.32 12.96 5.15
CA VAL A 148 4.10 13.51 5.73
C VAL A 148 3.43 12.47 6.61
N THR A 149 2.93 12.91 7.77
CA THR A 149 2.14 12.09 8.68
C THR A 149 0.82 12.79 8.98
N GLU A 150 -0.29 12.11 8.73
CA GLU A 150 -1.65 12.63 8.95
C GLU A 150 -2.45 11.68 9.85
N ILE A 151 -2.85 12.16 11.01
CA ILE A 151 -3.77 11.41 11.87
C ILE A 151 -5.19 11.82 11.56
N LEU A 152 -6.07 10.84 11.38
CA LEU A 152 -7.50 11.09 11.20
C LEU A 152 -8.08 11.74 12.45
N ASP A 153 -9.02 12.66 12.25
CA ASP A 153 -9.73 13.34 13.34
C ASP A 153 -10.36 12.30 14.28
N ALA A 154 -10.24 12.52 15.60
CA ALA A 154 -10.78 11.63 16.62
C ALA A 154 -12.31 11.43 16.53
N ASN A 155 -13.02 12.31 15.84
CA ASN A 155 -14.46 12.20 15.58
C ASN A 155 -14.80 11.28 14.39
N ILE A 156 -13.79 10.81 13.64
CA ILE A 156 -13.99 9.86 12.54
C ILE A 156 -13.99 8.44 13.12
N PHE A 157 -15.15 7.80 13.08
CA PHE A 157 -15.31 6.40 13.45
C PHE A 157 -15.34 5.54 12.20
N ILE A 158 -14.31 4.73 12.00
CA ILE A 158 -14.28 3.75 10.91
C ILE A 158 -15.18 2.58 11.30
N THR A 159 -16.29 2.37 10.60
CA THR A 159 -17.24 1.27 10.86
C THR A 159 -17.11 0.13 9.85
N SER A 160 -16.60 0.42 8.65
CA SER A 160 -16.50 -0.55 7.56
C SER A 160 -15.24 -0.35 6.71
N HIS A 161 -14.98 -1.28 5.78
CA HIS A 161 -13.94 -1.10 4.75
C HIS A 161 -14.29 0.07 3.80
N GLY A 162 -15.58 0.32 3.55
CA GLY A 162 -16.05 1.43 2.73
C GLY A 162 -15.75 2.79 3.37
N ASP A 163 -15.89 2.90 4.69
CA ASP A 163 -15.46 4.08 5.46
C ASP A 163 -13.96 4.27 5.35
N ALA A 164 -13.17 3.20 5.52
CA ALA A 164 -11.72 3.27 5.41
C ALA A 164 -11.30 3.83 4.04
N ILE A 165 -11.84 3.32 2.94
CA ILE A 165 -11.56 3.81 1.59
C ILE A 165 -11.90 5.31 1.46
N ARG A 166 -13.05 5.74 2.00
CA ARG A 166 -13.50 7.14 1.96
C ARG A 166 -12.58 8.07 2.74
N TYR A 167 -12.19 7.71 3.97
CA TYR A 167 -11.46 8.60 4.87
C TYR A 167 -9.94 8.58 4.67
N LEU A 168 -9.39 7.48 4.13
CA LEU A 168 -7.97 7.35 3.83
C LEU A 168 -7.52 8.11 2.58
N ARG A 169 -8.44 8.58 1.73
CA ARG A 169 -8.11 9.32 0.49
C ARG A 169 -7.06 8.58 -0.35
N LEU A 170 -7.39 7.34 -0.70
CA LEU A 170 -6.53 6.48 -1.52
C LEU A 170 -6.24 7.14 -2.88
N LEU A 171 -5.01 7.03 -3.36
CA LEU A 171 -4.52 7.62 -4.60
C LEU A 171 -5.03 6.84 -5.81
N ASN A 172 -5.14 5.52 -5.69
CA ASN A 172 -5.57 4.65 -6.76
C ASN A 172 -7.01 4.17 -6.52
N THR A 173 -7.71 3.87 -7.60
CA THR A 173 -9.06 3.29 -7.50
C THR A 173 -8.95 1.83 -7.08
N VAL A 174 -9.01 1.58 -5.77
CA VAL A 174 -8.93 0.24 -5.17
C VAL A 174 -10.26 -0.53 -5.22
N VAL A 175 -11.36 0.20 -5.41
CA VAL A 175 -12.71 -0.31 -5.64
C VAL A 175 -13.37 0.63 -6.64
N HIS A 176 -14.03 0.07 -7.66
CA HIS A 176 -14.76 0.88 -8.64
C HIS A 176 -15.81 1.74 -7.92
N PRO A 177 -15.98 3.04 -8.24
CA PRO A 177 -16.83 3.96 -7.47
C PRO A 177 -18.27 3.48 -7.27
N VAL A 178 -18.85 2.82 -8.28
CA VAL A 178 -20.20 2.23 -8.21
C VAL A 178 -20.27 1.10 -7.19
N SER A 179 -19.26 0.23 -7.16
CA SER A 179 -19.18 -0.88 -6.19
C SER A 179 -18.93 -0.37 -4.77
N LEU A 180 -18.15 0.70 -4.62
CA LEU A 180 -17.96 1.35 -3.32
C LEU A 180 -19.27 1.88 -2.76
N TRP A 181 -20.09 2.55 -3.60
CA TRP A 181 -21.40 3.03 -3.20
C TRP A 181 -22.33 1.88 -2.77
N GLN A 182 -22.32 0.77 -3.51
CA GLN A 182 -23.10 -0.43 -3.14
C GLN A 182 -22.69 -1.01 -1.79
N ILE A 183 -21.38 -1.16 -1.54
CA ILE A 183 -20.86 -1.64 -0.25
C ILE A 183 -21.28 -0.72 0.90
N GLN A 184 -21.27 0.60 0.66
CA GLN A 184 -21.68 1.59 1.65
C GLN A 184 -23.17 1.49 1.99
N GLU A 185 -24.04 1.38 0.99
CA GLU A 185 -25.49 1.21 1.21
C GLU A 185 -25.81 -0.11 1.94
N GLU A 186 -25.10 -1.18 1.61
CA GLU A 186 -25.31 -2.50 2.23
C GLU A 186 -24.82 -2.58 3.68
N THR A 187 -23.85 -1.74 4.08
CA THR A 187 -23.28 -1.73 5.43
C THR A 187 -23.82 -0.60 6.34
N ALA A 188 -24.74 0.23 5.82
CA ALA A 188 -25.37 1.32 6.56
C ALA A 188 -26.55 0.91 7.48
N TYR A 189 -26.82 -0.40 7.61
CA TYR A 189 -27.89 -0.98 8.44
C TYR A 189 -27.33 -1.83 9.59
#